data_AF-A0A6H9XYL0-F1
#
_entry.id   AF-A0A6H9XYL0-F1
#
_cell.length_a   1.000
_cell.length_b   1.000
_cell.length_c   1.000
_cell.angle_alpha   90.00
_cell.angle_beta   90.00
_cell.angle_gamma   90.00
#
_symmetry.space_group_name_H-M   'P 1'
#
loop_
_entity.id
_entity.type
_entity.pdbx_description
1 polymer ?
#
loop_
_entity_poly.entity_id
_entity_poly.type
_entity_poly.pdbx_seq_one_letter_code
_entity_poly.pdbx_strand_id
1 'polypeptide(L)'
;MIARPPGMKWVLILAAAGFAAGFFGPMVFVPDANQGPLVGILISGPAGFVLGLVLWVACAIVRLPASIQWRMLYTVAAVGTATTLLLVQPDPKSLGDVYEAEVLSCATPRDREVSVLEYWDKRVAAASRSTPRAGWRVDLQDMLRDAPGAVIRVRMLRTNVIRQHRKPWDHRQSAAGWQEETREIDFYDDARGCAQYPEGSQIRGFQQADYDARMAEANVWPPKKLLYVLTASAILPVPPRWAGL
;
A
#
# COMPACT_ATOMS: atom_id res chain seq x y z
N MET A 1 55.46 0.51 2.90
CA MET A 1 54.75 1.61 3.59
C MET A 1 53.87 1.04 4.69
N ILE A 2 54.17 1.29 5.96
CA ILE A 2 53.31 0.85 7.07
C ILE A 2 52.09 1.76 7.06
N ALA A 3 50.93 1.21 6.68
CA ALA A 3 49.68 1.98 6.69
C ALA A 3 49.38 2.43 8.13
N ARG A 4 49.01 3.70 8.32
CA ARG A 4 48.53 4.19 9.61
C ARG A 4 47.14 3.62 9.89
N PRO A 5 46.77 3.36 11.15
CA PRO A 5 45.43 2.91 11.49
C PRO A 5 44.38 3.95 11.05
N PRO A 6 43.19 3.52 10.62
CA PRO A 6 42.15 4.41 10.07
C PRO A 6 41.65 5.47 11.05
N GLY A 7 41.64 5.20 12.36
CA GLY A 7 41.22 6.17 13.38
C GLY A 7 39.78 6.67 13.15
N MET A 8 39.59 7.99 13.14
CA MET A 8 38.29 8.64 12.87
C MET A 8 37.64 8.28 11.53
N LYS A 9 38.40 7.72 10.58
CA LYS A 9 37.84 7.23 9.32
C LYS A 9 36.82 6.12 9.51
N TRP A 10 36.88 5.36 10.62
CA TRP A 10 35.82 4.40 10.99
C TRP A 10 34.45 5.06 11.07
N VAL A 11 34.37 6.15 11.83
CA VAL A 11 33.14 6.90 12.05
C VAL A 11 32.64 7.50 10.74
N LEU A 12 33.52 8.19 10.01
CA LEU A 12 33.16 8.89 8.78
C LEU A 12 32.71 7.93 7.67
N ILE A 13 33.45 6.84 7.43
CA ILE A 13 33.15 5.90 6.35
C ILE A 13 31.86 5.13 6.65
N LEU A 14 31.67 4.64 7.88
CA LEU A 14 30.45 3.89 8.21
C LEU A 14 29.21 4.80 8.26
N ALA A 15 29.33 6.03 8.77
CA ALA A 15 28.24 7.00 8.71
C ALA A 15 27.89 7.36 7.27
N ALA A 16 28.88 7.66 6.42
CA ALA A 16 28.65 8.02 5.02
C ALA A 16 28.09 6.85 4.21
N ALA A 17 28.61 5.63 4.40
CA ALA A 17 28.12 4.43 3.72
C ALA A 17 26.68 4.09 4.14
N GLY A 18 26.39 4.11 5.45
CA GLY A 18 25.05 3.90 5.99
C GLY A 18 24.07 4.96 5.49
N PHE A 19 24.47 6.25 5.53
CA PHE A 19 23.67 7.35 5.00
C PHE A 19 23.39 7.16 3.51
N ALA A 20 24.41 6.93 2.67
CA ALA A 20 24.23 6.79 1.24
C ALA A 20 23.33 5.59 0.88
N ALA A 21 23.53 4.45 1.54
CA ALA A 21 22.71 3.26 1.34
C ALA A 21 21.24 3.50 1.73
N GLY A 22 21.00 4.11 2.89
CA GLY A 22 19.64 4.39 3.36
C GLY A 22 18.97 5.59 2.71
N PHE A 23 19.73 6.51 2.13
CA PHE A 23 19.19 7.69 1.44
C PHE A 23 18.88 7.37 -0.02
N PHE A 24 19.86 6.85 -0.77
CA PHE A 24 19.71 6.58 -2.19
C PHE A 24 19.08 5.22 -2.47
N GLY A 25 19.27 4.22 -1.60
CA GLY A 25 18.69 2.88 -1.77
C GLY A 25 17.16 2.92 -1.97
N PRO A 26 16.39 3.52 -1.05
CA PRO A 26 14.95 3.65 -1.23
C PRO A 26 14.55 4.48 -2.46
N MET A 27 15.30 5.53 -2.81
CA MET A 27 14.99 6.34 -4.01
C MET A 27 15.12 5.53 -5.30
N VAL A 28 16.08 4.60 -5.34
CA VAL A 28 16.30 3.73 -6.50
C VAL A 28 15.29 2.58 -6.51
N PHE A 29 15.03 1.95 -5.36
CA PHE A 29 14.17 0.76 -5.33
C PHE A 29 12.68 1.07 -5.20
N VAL A 30 12.31 2.21 -4.61
CA VAL A 30 10.92 2.60 -4.32
C VAL A 30 10.72 4.11 -4.61
N PRO A 31 10.84 4.54 -5.88
CA PRO A 31 10.79 5.97 -6.23
C PRO A 31 9.47 6.66 -5.84
N ASP A 32 8.38 5.89 -5.73
CA ASP A 32 7.06 6.39 -5.34
C ASP A 32 6.92 6.63 -3.82
N ALA A 33 7.86 6.14 -3.01
CA ALA A 33 7.83 6.32 -1.57
C ALA A 33 8.45 7.67 -1.18
N ASN A 34 7.63 8.55 -0.62
CA ASN A 34 8.07 9.84 -0.05
C ASN A 34 8.96 9.69 1.21
N GLN A 35 9.22 8.46 1.67
CA GLN A 35 10.00 8.18 2.88
C GLN A 35 11.49 7.92 2.60
N GLY A 36 11.92 7.90 1.34
CA GLY A 36 13.27 7.45 0.98
C GLY A 36 14.44 8.12 1.72
N PRO A 37 14.51 9.46 1.78
CA PRO A 37 15.56 10.18 2.53
C PRO A 37 15.63 9.87 4.04
N LEU A 38 14.50 9.50 4.65
CA LEU A 38 14.38 9.44 6.10
C LEU A 38 15.20 8.30 6.71
N VAL A 39 15.30 7.16 6.02
CA VAL A 39 16.10 6.02 6.48
C VAL A 39 17.57 6.42 6.57
N GLY A 40 18.10 7.07 5.53
CA GLY A 40 19.48 7.57 5.49
C GLY A 40 19.78 8.56 6.61
N ILE A 41 18.91 9.56 6.80
CA ILE A 41 19.13 10.68 7.74
C ILE A 41 18.92 10.25 9.19
N LEU A 42 17.85 9.50 9.49
CA LEU A 42 17.42 9.24 10.87
C LEU A 42 17.87 7.88 11.40
N ILE A 43 18.18 6.92 10.53
CA ILE A 43 18.44 5.53 10.95
C ILE A 43 19.85 5.08 10.54
N SER A 44 20.09 4.84 9.25
CA SER A 44 21.31 4.14 8.81
C SER A 44 22.57 4.99 8.90
N GLY A 45 22.47 6.31 8.66
CA GLY A 45 23.59 7.25 8.88
C GLY A 45 24.01 7.34 10.34
N PRO A 46 23.09 7.69 11.27
CA PRO A 46 23.37 7.71 12.71
C PRO A 46 23.82 6.35 13.28
N ALA A 47 23.21 5.25 12.83
CA ALA A 47 23.64 3.90 13.23
C ALA A 47 25.08 3.60 12.77
N GLY A 48 25.43 3.98 11.52
CA GLY A 48 26.80 3.88 11.01
C GLY A 48 27.81 4.71 11.80
N PHE A 49 27.43 5.91 12.23
CA PHE A 49 28.26 6.75 13.10
C PHE A 49 28.55 6.07 14.45
N VAL A 50 27.51 5.58 15.14
CA VAL A 50 27.63 4.91 16.44
C VAL A 50 28.46 3.64 16.31
N LEU A 51 28.18 2.81 15.29
CA LEU A 51 28.93 1.59 15.04
C LEU A 51 30.42 1.89 14.76
N GLY A 52 30.72 2.92 13.96
CA GLY A 52 32.09 3.34 13.70
C GLY A 52 32.84 3.82 14.93
N LEU A 53 32.16 4.53 15.84
CA LEU A 53 32.75 4.97 17.11
C LEU A 53 33.10 3.76 17.98
N VAL A 54 32.16 2.82 18.14
CA VAL A 54 32.35 1.60 18.94
C VAL A 54 33.49 0.74 18.38
N LEU A 55 33.50 0.49 17.07
CA LEU A 55 34.53 -0.35 16.45
C LEU A 55 35.91 0.29 16.47
N TRP A 56 35.99 1.62 16.32
CA TRP A 56 37.26 2.34 16.47
C TRP A 56 37.81 2.21 17.88
N VAL A 57 36.99 2.47 18.91
CA VAL A 57 37.40 2.35 20.32
C VAL A 57 37.83 0.92 20.63
N ALA A 58 37.08 -0.09 20.19
CA ALA A 58 37.45 -1.49 20.36
C ALA A 58 38.80 -1.84 19.70
N CYS A 59 39.04 -1.39 18.47
CA CYS A 59 40.32 -1.60 17.78
C CYS A 59 41.49 -0.90 18.49
N ALA A 60 41.25 0.27 19.09
CA ALA A 60 42.25 0.99 19.87
C ALA A 60 42.62 0.26 21.16
N ILE A 61 41.63 -0.35 21.85
CA ILE A 61 41.85 -1.16 23.05
C ILE A 61 42.60 -2.46 22.73
N VAL A 62 42.18 -3.18 21.69
CA VAL A 62 42.77 -4.47 21.28
C VAL A 62 44.12 -4.30 20.56
N ARG A 63 44.48 -3.06 20.18
CA ARG A 63 45.75 -2.72 19.50
C ARG A 63 45.98 -3.53 18.22
N LEU A 64 44.93 -3.73 17.43
CA LEU A 64 45.03 -4.45 16.16
C LEU A 64 45.95 -3.71 15.17
N PRO A 65 46.75 -4.44 14.35
CA PRO A 65 47.59 -3.82 13.34
C PRO A 65 46.75 -3.10 12.29
N ALA A 66 47.29 -2.01 11.75
CA ALA A 66 46.55 -1.11 10.85
C ALA A 66 46.00 -1.79 9.59
N SER A 67 46.71 -2.78 9.03
CA SER A 67 46.25 -3.55 7.88
C SER A 67 44.97 -4.33 8.17
N ILE A 68 44.85 -4.91 9.37
CA ILE A 68 43.64 -5.60 9.82
C ILE A 68 42.51 -4.60 10.03
N GLN A 69 42.78 -3.46 10.68
CA GLN A 69 41.75 -2.43 10.89
C GLN A 69 41.16 -1.93 9.57
N TRP A 70 41.97 -1.69 8.54
CA TRP A 70 41.48 -1.29 7.22
C TRP A 70 40.64 -2.36 6.54
N ARG A 71 41.07 -3.64 6.59
CA ARG A 71 40.29 -4.76 6.06
C ARG A 71 38.95 -4.88 6.76
N MET A 72 38.94 -4.81 8.10
CA MET A 72 37.71 -4.87 8.88
C MET A 72 36.78 -3.70 8.55
N LEU A 73 37.31 -2.47 8.43
CA LEU A 73 36.51 -1.31 8.07
C LEU A 73 35.80 -1.49 6.73
N TYR A 74 36.52 -1.91 5.69
CA TYR A 74 35.91 -2.14 4.39
C TYR A 74 34.90 -3.30 4.41
N THR A 75 35.20 -4.39 5.11
CA THR A 75 34.26 -5.51 5.23
C THR A 75 32.99 -5.10 5.96
N VAL A 76 33.10 -4.41 7.10
CA VAL A 76 31.93 -3.93 7.87
C VAL A 76 31.14 -2.90 7.07
N ALA A 77 31.82 -1.98 6.36
CA ALA A 77 31.16 -1.01 5.50
C ALA A 77 30.38 -1.70 4.37
N ALA A 78 30.98 -2.69 3.71
CA ALA A 78 30.36 -3.44 2.63
C ALA A 78 29.16 -4.27 3.13
N VAL A 79 29.32 -5.02 4.23
CA VAL A 79 28.24 -5.82 4.82
C VAL A 79 27.11 -4.93 5.34
N GLY A 80 27.45 -3.83 6.02
CA GLY A 80 26.48 -2.84 6.50
C GLY A 80 25.68 -2.24 5.35
N THR A 81 26.36 -1.79 4.30
CA THR A 81 25.73 -1.27 3.07
C THR A 81 24.79 -2.30 2.44
N ALA A 82 25.26 -3.53 2.23
CA ALA A 82 24.45 -4.59 1.65
C ALA A 82 23.23 -4.92 2.51
N THR A 83 23.40 -5.00 3.84
CA THR A 83 22.31 -5.22 4.79
C THR A 83 21.28 -4.10 4.72
N THR A 84 21.71 -2.84 4.74
CA THR A 84 20.81 -1.70 4.59
C THR A 84 20.03 -1.78 3.28
N LEU A 85 20.71 -2.02 2.15
CA LEU A 85 20.06 -2.17 0.84
C LEU A 85 19.06 -3.33 0.77
N LEU A 86 19.32 -4.43 1.48
CA LEU A 86 18.39 -5.56 1.59
C LEU A 86 17.15 -5.21 2.42
N LEU A 87 17.32 -4.43 3.50
CA LEU A 87 16.23 -4.01 4.38
C LEU A 87 15.34 -2.94 3.77
N VAL A 88 15.87 -2.10 2.87
CA VAL A 88 15.09 -1.07 2.16
C VAL A 88 14.49 -1.55 0.84
N GLN A 89 14.49 -2.86 0.58
CA GLN A 89 13.83 -3.41 -0.61
C GLN A 89 12.32 -3.17 -0.54
N PRO A 90 11.66 -2.91 -1.69
CA PRO A 90 10.23 -2.70 -1.72
C PRO A 90 9.49 -3.96 -1.30
N ASP A 91 8.51 -3.77 -0.43
CA ASP A 91 7.50 -4.79 -0.19
C ASP A 91 6.70 -5.09 -1.47
N PRO A 92 6.21 -6.33 -1.63
CA PRO A 92 5.33 -6.67 -2.73
C PRO A 92 4.10 -5.75 -2.74
N LYS A 93 3.77 -5.16 -3.90
CA LYS A 93 2.55 -4.36 -4.05
C LYS A 93 1.35 -5.30 -4.16
N SER A 94 0.29 -5.03 -3.38
CA SER A 94 -0.99 -5.67 -3.62
C SER A 94 -1.58 -5.14 -4.93
N LEU A 95 -1.99 -6.04 -5.81
CA LEU A 95 -2.71 -5.71 -7.04
C LEU A 95 -4.22 -5.75 -6.83
N GLY A 96 -4.67 -6.50 -5.83
CA GLY A 96 -6.07 -6.75 -5.52
C GLY A 96 -6.27 -8.17 -5.03
N ASP A 97 -7.51 -8.51 -4.71
CA ASP A 97 -7.85 -9.73 -4.01
C ASP A 97 -8.89 -10.50 -4.81
N VAL A 98 -8.65 -11.81 -4.99
CA VAL A 98 -9.73 -12.71 -5.42
C VAL A 98 -10.54 -13.03 -4.17
N TYR A 99 -11.86 -12.87 -4.25
CA TYR A 99 -12.74 -13.10 -3.11
C TYR A 99 -13.82 -14.12 -3.44
N GLU A 100 -14.26 -14.80 -2.40
CA GLU A 100 -15.52 -15.53 -2.35
C GLU A 100 -16.39 -14.93 -1.27
N ALA A 101 -17.65 -14.70 -1.60
CA ALA A 101 -18.58 -14.01 -0.72
C ALA A 101 -19.99 -14.57 -0.87
N GLU A 102 -20.79 -14.45 0.17
CA GLU A 102 -22.22 -14.78 0.18
C GLU A 102 -23.05 -13.50 0.01
N VAL A 103 -24.01 -13.53 -0.90
CA VAL A 103 -24.94 -12.42 -1.13
C VAL A 103 -25.92 -12.33 0.04
N LEU A 104 -25.90 -11.21 0.75
CA LEU A 104 -26.82 -10.92 1.84
C LEU A 104 -28.07 -10.18 1.39
N SER A 105 -27.91 -9.26 0.43
CA SER A 105 -29.04 -8.58 -0.18
C SER A 105 -28.62 -7.93 -1.50
N CYS A 106 -29.61 -7.66 -2.34
CA CYS A 106 -29.43 -6.89 -3.55
C CYS A 106 -30.50 -5.82 -3.67
N ALA A 107 -30.09 -4.63 -4.09
CA ALA A 107 -30.96 -3.48 -4.28
C ALA A 107 -30.56 -2.74 -5.57
N THR A 108 -31.49 -2.01 -6.20
CA THR A 108 -31.10 -1.08 -7.25
C THR A 108 -30.44 0.17 -6.65
N PRO A 109 -29.64 0.94 -7.41
CA PRO A 109 -29.13 2.23 -6.93
C PRO A 109 -30.23 3.16 -6.41
N ARG A 110 -31.40 3.13 -7.07
CA ARG A 110 -32.59 3.89 -6.66
C ARG A 110 -33.14 3.48 -5.30
N ASP A 111 -33.18 2.18 -5.00
CA ASP A 111 -33.65 1.68 -3.70
C ASP A 111 -32.72 2.11 -2.54
N ARG A 112 -31.46 2.45 -2.85
CA ARG A 112 -30.46 2.92 -1.87
C ARG A 112 -30.49 4.44 -1.66
N GLU A 113 -31.31 5.19 -2.38
CA GLU A 113 -31.34 6.66 -2.38
C GLU A 113 -31.38 7.24 -0.97
N VAL A 114 -32.33 6.82 -0.14
CA VAL A 114 -32.50 7.33 1.22
C VAL A 114 -31.22 7.14 2.03
N SER A 115 -30.68 5.92 2.06
CA SER A 115 -29.46 5.59 2.81
C SER A 115 -28.23 6.38 2.34
N VAL A 116 -28.12 6.61 1.03
CA VAL A 116 -27.00 7.32 0.43
C VAL A 116 -27.09 8.81 0.74
N LEU A 117 -28.27 9.41 0.59
CA LEU A 117 -28.49 10.82 0.92
C LEU A 117 -28.23 11.10 2.40
N GLU A 118 -28.71 10.24 3.30
CA GLU A 118 -28.46 10.36 4.75
C GLU A 118 -26.96 10.29 5.08
N TYR A 119 -26.23 9.35 4.44
CA TYR A 119 -24.78 9.24 4.59
C TYR A 119 -24.08 10.55 4.18
N TRP A 120 -24.43 11.08 3.01
CA TRP A 120 -23.81 12.30 2.47
C TRP A 120 -24.21 13.56 3.25
N ASP A 121 -25.47 13.67 3.69
CA ASP A 121 -25.92 14.75 4.57
C ASP A 121 -25.09 14.79 5.85
N LYS A 122 -24.92 13.64 6.50
CA LYS A 122 -24.10 13.53 7.72
C LYS A 122 -22.64 13.89 7.47
N ARG A 123 -22.07 13.46 6.35
CA ARG A 123 -20.68 13.77 5.97
C ARG A 123 -20.47 15.25 5.64
N VAL A 124 -21.43 15.88 4.97
CA VAL A 124 -21.42 17.32 4.67
C VAL A 124 -21.56 18.14 5.96
N ALA A 125 -22.48 17.77 6.85
CA ALA A 125 -22.67 18.45 8.13
C ALA A 125 -21.43 18.36 9.04
N ALA A 126 -20.68 17.26 8.97
CA ALA A 126 -19.44 17.07 9.74
C ALA A 126 -18.21 17.78 9.13
N ALA A 127 -18.27 18.25 7.89
CA ALA A 127 -17.13 18.85 7.20
C ALA A 127 -16.97 20.33 7.60
N SER A 128 -15.87 20.66 8.28
CA SER A 128 -15.58 22.04 8.72
C SER A 128 -14.68 22.84 7.77
N ARG A 129 -13.97 22.17 6.84
CA ARG A 129 -12.98 22.78 5.95
C ARG A 129 -13.32 22.65 4.46
N SER A 130 -14.50 22.13 4.13
CA SER A 130 -14.90 21.86 2.76
C SER A 130 -16.33 22.34 2.51
N THR A 131 -16.53 23.15 1.48
CA THR A 131 -17.87 23.58 1.05
C THR A 131 -18.42 22.55 0.05
N PRO A 132 -19.64 22.02 0.25
CA PRO A 132 -20.25 21.13 -0.73
C PRO A 132 -20.53 21.90 -2.03
N ARG A 133 -20.38 21.22 -3.17
CA ARG A 133 -20.74 21.77 -4.48
C ARG A 133 -22.22 22.12 -4.54
N ALA A 134 -22.57 23.17 -5.28
CA ALA A 134 -23.96 23.57 -5.49
C ALA A 134 -24.78 22.44 -6.15
N GLY A 135 -26.05 22.31 -5.77
CA GLY A 135 -26.97 21.33 -6.37
C GLY A 135 -26.66 19.86 -6.07
N TRP A 136 -25.67 19.56 -5.20
CA TRP A 136 -25.18 18.19 -5.02
C TRP A 136 -26.26 17.17 -4.72
N ARG A 137 -27.27 17.53 -3.92
CA ARG A 137 -28.35 16.62 -3.51
C ARG A 137 -29.17 16.15 -4.71
N VAL A 138 -29.60 17.09 -5.56
CA VAL A 138 -30.39 16.81 -6.77
C VAL A 138 -29.55 15.96 -7.72
N ASP A 139 -28.28 16.30 -7.91
CA ASP A 139 -27.38 15.52 -8.77
C ASP A 139 -27.19 14.07 -8.25
N LEU A 140 -27.11 13.86 -6.93
CA LEU A 140 -27.03 12.50 -6.38
C LEU A 140 -28.32 11.71 -6.63
N GLN A 141 -29.48 12.35 -6.46
CA GLN A 141 -30.77 11.73 -6.71
C GLN A 141 -30.91 11.35 -8.19
N ASP A 142 -30.56 12.25 -9.10
CA ASP A 142 -30.57 12.00 -10.54
C ASP A 142 -29.63 10.84 -10.90
N MET A 143 -28.41 10.83 -10.35
CA MET A 143 -27.47 9.72 -10.56
C MET A 143 -28.01 8.38 -10.07
N LEU A 144 -28.65 8.31 -8.91
CA LEU A 144 -29.17 7.06 -8.36
C LEU A 144 -30.44 6.58 -9.08
N ARG A 145 -31.28 7.51 -9.54
CA ARG A 145 -32.48 7.20 -10.32
C ARG A 145 -32.14 6.65 -11.70
N ASP A 146 -31.13 7.24 -12.35
CA ASP A 146 -30.80 6.95 -13.74
C ASP A 146 -29.73 5.85 -13.87
N ALA A 147 -29.09 5.46 -12.76
CA ALA A 147 -28.08 4.41 -12.72
C ALA A 147 -28.66 3.00 -12.98
N PRO A 148 -28.14 2.27 -13.96
CA PRO A 148 -28.48 0.88 -14.17
C PRO A 148 -27.79 -0.04 -13.15
N GLY A 149 -28.13 -1.33 -13.19
CA GLY A 149 -27.40 -2.37 -12.48
C GLY A 149 -27.89 -2.64 -11.06
N ALA A 150 -26.99 -3.12 -10.21
CA ALA A 150 -27.29 -3.63 -8.89
C ALA A 150 -26.23 -3.22 -7.86
N VAL A 151 -26.70 -2.90 -6.66
CA VAL A 151 -25.90 -2.75 -5.45
C VAL A 151 -26.10 -3.98 -4.60
N ILE A 152 -25.04 -4.76 -4.45
CA ILE A 152 -25.08 -6.08 -3.82
C ILE A 152 -24.30 -5.99 -2.52
N ARG A 153 -24.98 -6.25 -1.40
CA ARG A 153 -24.32 -6.41 -0.11
C ARG A 153 -23.90 -7.85 0.04
N VAL A 154 -22.64 -8.07 0.35
CA VAL A 154 -22.08 -9.40 0.52
C VAL A 154 -21.36 -9.53 1.85
N ARG A 155 -21.36 -10.74 2.40
CA ARG A 155 -20.45 -11.16 3.46
C ARG A 155 -19.27 -11.86 2.82
N MET A 156 -18.07 -11.33 3.01
CA MET A 156 -16.87 -12.06 2.61
C MET A 156 -16.84 -13.41 3.33
N LEU A 157 -16.36 -14.44 2.65
CA LEU A 157 -16.09 -15.76 3.24
C LEU A 157 -14.59 -15.96 3.34
N ARG A 158 -13.89 -15.67 2.23
CA ARG A 158 -12.44 -15.73 2.15
C ARG A 158 -11.90 -14.86 1.02
N THR A 159 -10.67 -14.40 1.19
CA THR A 159 -9.93 -13.60 0.22
C THR A 159 -8.55 -14.19 -0.03
N ASN A 160 -8.04 -13.98 -1.24
CA ASN A 160 -6.69 -14.37 -1.63
C ASN A 160 -6.00 -13.19 -2.31
N VAL A 161 -5.09 -12.57 -1.57
CA VAL A 161 -4.40 -11.35 -1.99
C VAL A 161 -3.43 -11.66 -3.12
N ILE A 162 -3.57 -10.97 -4.23
CA ILE A 162 -2.65 -11.04 -5.37
C ILE A 162 -1.59 -9.99 -5.20
N ARG A 163 -0.33 -10.42 -5.09
CA ARG A 163 0.83 -9.54 -4.90
C ARG A 163 1.74 -9.58 -6.11
N GLN A 164 2.43 -8.48 -6.35
CA GLN A 164 3.51 -8.39 -7.32
C GLN A 164 4.82 -8.05 -6.61
N HIS A 165 5.85 -8.85 -6.87
CA HIS A 165 7.20 -8.51 -6.45
C HIS A 165 7.67 -7.22 -7.14
N ARG A 166 8.32 -6.35 -6.37
CA ARG A 166 8.80 -5.04 -6.84
C ARG A 166 10.32 -4.93 -6.87
N LYS A 167 11.02 -6.05 -6.66
CA LYS A 167 12.48 -6.06 -6.71
C LYS A 167 12.89 -5.76 -8.16
N PRO A 168 13.98 -5.00 -8.41
CA PRO A 168 14.41 -4.66 -9.77
C PRO A 168 14.63 -5.86 -10.71
N TRP A 169 14.80 -7.07 -10.15
CA TRP A 169 15.03 -8.32 -10.85
C TRP A 169 13.88 -9.34 -10.72
N ASP A 170 12.80 -9.02 -10.00
CA ASP A 170 11.66 -9.94 -9.82
C ASP A 170 10.34 -9.17 -9.83
N HIS A 171 9.57 -9.39 -10.91
CA HIS A 171 8.24 -8.82 -11.13
C HIS A 171 7.15 -9.88 -11.17
N ARG A 172 7.43 -11.09 -10.68
CA ARG A 172 6.46 -12.16 -10.64
C ARG A 172 5.29 -11.78 -9.74
N GLN A 173 4.12 -12.31 -10.11
CA GLN A 173 2.91 -12.18 -9.32
C GLN A 173 2.63 -13.51 -8.62
N SER A 174 2.13 -13.43 -7.39
CA SER A 174 1.81 -14.58 -6.57
C SER A 174 0.52 -14.34 -5.78
N ALA A 175 -0.19 -15.42 -5.51
CA ALA A 175 -1.32 -15.44 -4.60
C ALA A 175 -0.79 -15.68 -3.17
N ALA A 176 -1.23 -14.88 -2.21
CA ALA A 176 -0.76 -14.97 -0.82
C ALA A 176 -1.33 -16.18 -0.06
N GLY A 177 -2.36 -16.82 -0.61
CA GLY A 177 -3.12 -17.89 0.02
C GLY A 177 -4.46 -17.39 0.52
N TRP A 178 -5.42 -18.32 0.64
CA TRP A 178 -6.76 -18.02 1.14
C TRP A 178 -6.74 -17.67 2.62
N GLN A 179 -7.40 -16.58 2.97
CA GLN A 179 -7.62 -16.14 4.35
C GLN A 179 -9.11 -15.96 4.58
N GLU A 180 -9.61 -16.44 5.71
CA GLU A 180 -11.01 -16.23 6.10
C GLU A 180 -11.24 -14.76 6.45
N GLU A 181 -12.35 -14.21 6.00
CA GLU A 181 -12.76 -12.84 6.25
C GLU A 181 -14.28 -12.82 6.37
N THR A 182 -14.84 -12.08 7.33
CA THR A 182 -16.29 -12.02 7.58
C THR A 182 -16.87 -10.61 7.40
N ARG A 183 -16.10 -9.71 6.80
CA ARG A 183 -16.50 -8.32 6.57
C ARG A 183 -17.67 -8.24 5.61
N GLU A 184 -18.61 -7.33 5.88
CA GLU A 184 -19.68 -7.00 4.94
C GLU A 184 -19.29 -5.79 4.09
N ILE A 185 -19.50 -5.89 2.77
CA ILE A 185 -19.11 -4.87 1.79
C ILE A 185 -20.24 -4.73 0.77
N ASP A 186 -20.47 -3.49 0.33
CA ASP A 186 -21.35 -3.21 -0.80
C ASP A 186 -20.53 -3.17 -2.10
N PHE A 187 -20.96 -3.95 -3.08
CA PHE A 187 -20.44 -3.94 -4.44
C PHE A 187 -21.47 -3.35 -5.41
N TYR A 188 -21.00 -2.71 -6.48
CA TYR A 188 -21.82 -2.22 -7.58
C TYR A 188 -21.43 -2.95 -8.87
N ASP A 189 -22.44 -3.47 -9.57
CA ASP A 189 -22.33 -4.03 -10.91
C ASP A 189 -23.26 -3.25 -11.84
N ASP A 190 -22.71 -2.60 -12.86
CA ASP A 190 -23.43 -1.76 -13.81
C ASP A 190 -24.08 -2.56 -14.95
N ALA A 191 -23.63 -3.79 -15.17
CA ALA A 191 -24.05 -4.66 -16.27
C ALA A 191 -25.17 -5.62 -15.88
N ARG A 192 -25.23 -6.02 -14.61
CA ARG A 192 -26.15 -7.05 -14.10
C ARG A 192 -27.12 -6.49 -13.08
N GLY A 193 -28.39 -6.89 -13.20
CA GLY A 193 -29.42 -6.58 -12.22
C GLY A 193 -29.50 -7.62 -11.09
N CYS A 194 -30.31 -7.33 -10.07
CA CYS A 194 -30.44 -8.18 -8.88
C CYS A 194 -30.90 -9.62 -9.13
N ALA A 195 -31.56 -9.91 -10.25
CA ALA A 195 -31.92 -11.28 -10.63
C ALA A 195 -30.70 -12.22 -10.76
N GLN A 196 -29.51 -11.67 -11.00
CA GLN A 196 -28.25 -12.44 -11.08
C GLN A 196 -27.60 -12.67 -9.71
N TYR A 197 -28.15 -12.08 -8.64
CA TYR A 197 -27.59 -12.10 -7.29
C TYR A 197 -28.67 -12.47 -6.27
N PRO A 198 -29.20 -13.71 -6.32
CA PRO A 198 -30.15 -14.17 -5.32
C PRO A 198 -29.50 -14.21 -3.93
N GLU A 199 -30.26 -13.84 -2.91
CA GLU A 199 -29.82 -13.89 -1.52
C GLU A 199 -29.42 -15.32 -1.11
N GLY A 200 -28.34 -15.44 -0.33
CA GLY A 200 -27.72 -16.71 0.06
C GLY A 200 -26.85 -17.37 -1.02
N SER A 201 -26.80 -16.82 -2.24
CA SER A 201 -25.89 -17.33 -3.27
C SER A 201 -24.44 -16.93 -3.01
N GLN A 202 -23.52 -17.79 -3.42
CA GLN A 202 -22.10 -17.48 -3.38
C GLN A 202 -21.65 -16.86 -4.70
N ILE A 203 -20.87 -15.78 -4.60
CA ILE A 203 -20.25 -15.13 -5.74
C ILE A 203 -18.74 -15.13 -5.58
N ARG A 204 -18.07 -15.10 -6.72
CA ARG A 204 -16.61 -14.99 -6.82
C ARG A 204 -16.25 -13.82 -7.71
N GLY A 205 -15.28 -13.02 -7.28
CA GLY A 205 -14.85 -11.85 -8.04
C GLY A 205 -13.43 -11.44 -7.71
N PHE A 206 -13.04 -10.31 -8.29
CA PHE A 206 -11.78 -9.64 -8.02
C PHE A 206 -12.04 -8.21 -7.55
N GLN A 207 -11.36 -7.81 -6.47
CA GLN A 207 -11.37 -6.45 -5.96
C GLN A 207 -9.98 -5.86 -6.17
N GLN A 208 -9.85 -4.79 -6.95
CA GLN A 208 -8.54 -4.19 -7.21
C GLN A 208 -8.03 -3.42 -5.98
N ALA A 209 -6.73 -3.53 -5.64
CA ALA A 209 -6.17 -2.86 -4.47
C ALA A 209 -6.13 -1.33 -4.58
N ASP A 210 -6.00 -0.81 -5.81
CA ASP A 210 -6.06 0.63 -6.13
C ASP A 210 -7.51 1.14 -6.29
N TYR A 211 -8.53 0.34 -5.96
CA TYR A 211 -9.88 0.86 -5.68
C TYR A 211 -9.95 1.55 -4.31
N ASP A 212 -8.83 2.15 -3.91
CA ASP A 212 -8.71 3.07 -2.81
C ASP A 212 -9.56 4.27 -3.20
N ALA A 213 -10.65 4.49 -2.46
CA ALA A 213 -11.60 5.58 -2.59
C ALA A 213 -10.97 6.96 -2.27
N ARG A 214 -9.71 7.19 -2.68
CA ARG A 214 -9.16 8.53 -2.84
C ARG A 214 -9.94 9.16 -3.95
N MET A 215 -10.76 10.14 -3.59
CA MET A 215 -11.39 11.01 -4.55
C MET A 215 -10.33 11.49 -5.55
N ALA A 216 -10.39 10.97 -6.78
CA ALA A 216 -9.54 11.43 -7.87
C ALA A 216 -9.68 12.95 -8.08
N GLU A 217 -10.77 13.53 -7.58
CA GLU A 217 -11.09 14.94 -7.56
C GLU A 217 -11.37 15.36 -6.11
N ALA A 218 -10.34 15.46 -5.26
CA ALA A 218 -10.49 15.92 -3.86
C ALA A 218 -11.13 17.32 -3.74
N ASN A 219 -11.16 18.07 -4.85
CA ASN A 219 -11.79 19.37 -5.01
C ASN A 219 -13.28 19.32 -5.41
N VAL A 220 -13.83 18.15 -5.75
CA VAL A 220 -15.25 17.98 -6.13
C VAL A 220 -15.96 17.13 -5.08
N TRP A 221 -16.52 17.81 -4.08
CA TRP A 221 -17.19 17.21 -2.92
C TRP A 221 -18.63 17.72 -2.81
N PRO A 222 -19.66 16.87 -2.59
CA PRO A 222 -19.68 15.41 -2.74
C PRO A 222 -19.31 14.92 -4.15
N PRO A 223 -18.97 13.62 -4.33
CA PRO A 223 -18.43 13.11 -5.59
C PRO A 223 -19.45 13.15 -6.74
N LYS A 224 -18.94 13.08 -7.97
CA LYS A 224 -19.73 12.95 -9.21
C LYS A 224 -19.71 11.56 -9.83
N LYS A 225 -18.89 10.63 -9.33
CA LYS A 225 -18.87 9.25 -9.82
C LYS A 225 -19.74 8.38 -8.94
N LEU A 226 -20.66 7.65 -9.58
CA LEU A 226 -21.67 6.83 -8.92
C LEU A 226 -21.09 5.84 -7.89
N LEU A 227 -20.00 5.15 -8.22
CA LEU A 227 -19.33 4.22 -7.29
C LEU A 227 -18.94 4.88 -5.96
N TYR A 228 -18.42 6.11 -5.99
CA TYR A 228 -18.10 6.85 -4.78
C TYR A 228 -19.35 7.31 -4.04
N VAL A 229 -20.39 7.73 -4.79
CA VAL A 229 -21.68 8.12 -4.23
C VAL A 229 -22.31 6.95 -3.46
N LEU A 230 -22.27 5.74 -4.03
CA LEU A 230 -22.77 4.51 -3.44
C LEU A 230 -21.89 3.97 -2.31
N THR A 231 -20.68 4.51 -2.12
CA THR A 231 -19.66 3.96 -1.20
C THR A 231 -19.37 2.47 -1.45
N ALA A 232 -19.49 2.05 -2.71
CA ALA A 232 -19.40 0.65 -3.12
C ALA A 232 -18.13 0.38 -3.93
N SER A 233 -17.67 -0.87 -3.92
CA SER A 233 -16.60 -1.36 -4.80
C SER A 233 -17.17 -1.88 -6.11
N ALA A 234 -16.41 -1.81 -7.22
CA ALA A 234 -16.85 -2.45 -8.46
C ALA A 234 -16.67 -3.97 -8.39
N ILE A 235 -17.63 -4.73 -8.93
CA ILE A 235 -17.43 -6.17 -9.18
C ILE A 235 -16.61 -6.33 -10.45
N LEU A 236 -15.40 -6.87 -10.32
CA LEU A 236 -14.58 -7.24 -11.48
C LEU A 236 -14.54 -8.76 -11.64
N PRO A 237 -14.53 -9.27 -12.88
CA PRO A 237 -14.29 -10.69 -13.12
C PRO A 237 -12.89 -11.07 -12.64
N VAL A 238 -12.75 -12.31 -12.16
CA VAL A 238 -11.45 -12.86 -11.79
C VAL A 238 -10.56 -12.89 -13.04
N PRO A 239 -9.34 -12.30 -13.02
CA PRO A 239 -8.45 -12.34 -14.17
C PRO A 239 -8.16 -13.79 -14.57
N PRO A 240 -8.08 -14.13 -15.88
CA PRO A 240 -7.97 -15.52 -16.34
C PRO A 240 -6.81 -16.30 -15.71
N ARG A 241 -5.70 -15.63 -15.42
CA ARG A 241 -4.53 -16.20 -14.74
C ARG A 241 -4.86 -16.76 -13.34
N TRP A 242 -5.87 -16.22 -12.67
CA TRP A 242 -6.27 -16.55 -11.31
C TRP A 242 -7.60 -17.29 -11.25
N ALA A 243 -8.17 -17.66 -12.41
CA ALA A 243 -9.45 -18.36 -12.48
C ALA A 243 -9.42 -19.74 -11.80
N GLY A 244 -8.24 -20.38 -11.74
CA GLY A 244 -8.03 -21.68 -11.09
C GLY A 244 -7.71 -21.63 -9.60
N LEU A 245 -7.67 -20.44 -8.97
CA LEU A 245 -7.47 -20.32 -7.52
C LEU A 245 -8.67 -20.83 -6.71
#